data_AF-A0A7Y4TS39-F1
#
_entry.id   AF-A0A7Y4TS39-F1
#
_cell.length_a   1.000
_cell.length_b   1.000
_cell.length_c   1.000
_cell.angle_alpha   90.00
_cell.angle_beta   90.00
_cell.angle_gamma   90.00
#
_symmetry.space_group_name_H-M   'P 1'
#
loop_
_entity.id
_entity.type
_entity.pdbx_description
1 polymer ?
#
loop_
_entity_poly.entity_id
_entity_poly.type
_entity_poly.pdbx_seq_one_letter_code
_entity_poly.pdbx_strand_id
1 'polypeptide(L)'
;MRGEVLKIMFREDMAFLTNEVALNFTQVEVEIAGKPVEKFKAPAFWTIRVINFIPQEKKIFVEVLNYQVGETVFPTSQMALTDTLIKIEKVTFKSIDTGGLLGTVNGTLTRIKLPTRAEPVYRPERPVYQETKVTREPLKQNYTEPFTIPIKDVKFLDGKVRFEKKIQLFKKLVQFEIQNAHIIQAYDAIKNYFAKVLKTKNIQVVPAIYAVDGETVSIAATSIEIDKIDDTLIEEVKFEIVNTARKKEMIGEQPLLTINEFLETLTNEGVKGQQLFKDEADFFDNLLERSGTKHHTHLRFLSSKHLHNLTKLRLVPKPLSFIFLLAGKNQYHVIWETLDTTEATYIWNFDKHKDLKWILKHVHKTIKQILNEGKNAYLDRKEDNFTRVFHDYTDLQNGFRKWKEEIEEVIS
;
A
#
# COMPACT_ATOMS: atom_id res chain seq x y z
N MET A 1 3.61 -6.34 44.70
CA MET A 1 3.50 -5.07 43.94
C MET A 1 2.63 -4.02 44.62
N ARG A 2 1.56 -4.35 45.35
CA ARG A 2 0.80 -3.34 46.10
C ARG A 2 1.70 -2.64 47.13
N GLY A 3 1.69 -1.30 47.14
CA GLY A 3 2.52 -0.47 48.03
C GLY A 3 3.88 -0.06 47.45
N GLU A 4 4.31 -0.67 46.33
CA GLU A 4 5.60 -0.34 45.69
C GLU A 4 5.62 1.08 45.16
N VAL A 5 6.76 1.76 45.32
CA VAL A 5 7.01 3.09 44.75
C VAL A 5 7.87 2.93 43.51
N LEU A 6 7.31 3.31 42.36
CA LEU A 6 7.92 3.20 41.05
C LEU A 6 8.12 4.59 40.45
N LYS A 7 8.96 4.67 39.42
CA LYS A 7 9.03 5.80 38.51
C LYS A 7 8.40 5.43 37.19
N ILE A 8 7.67 6.36 36.58
CA ILE A 8 7.26 6.29 35.18
C ILE A 8 7.94 7.44 34.46
N MET A 9 8.64 7.15 33.36
CA MET A 9 9.38 8.14 32.57
C MET A 9 8.61 8.42 31.28
N PHE A 10 8.57 9.66 30.82
CA PHE A 10 7.91 10.08 29.60
C PHE A 10 8.94 10.66 28.65
N ARG A 11 9.01 10.13 27.44
CA ARG A 11 9.83 10.67 26.36
C ARG A 11 8.96 10.73 25.10
N GLU A 12 8.83 11.93 24.57
CA GLU A 12 7.99 12.20 23.40
C GLU A 12 6.56 11.67 23.61
N ASP A 13 6.12 10.69 22.83
CA ASP A 13 4.78 10.08 22.85
C ASP A 13 4.70 8.77 23.65
N MET A 14 5.76 8.41 24.38
CA MET A 14 5.88 7.14 25.09
C MET A 14 6.13 7.30 26.59
N ALA A 15 5.61 6.36 27.38
CA ALA A 15 5.75 6.26 28.82
C ALA A 15 6.44 4.93 29.21
N PHE A 16 7.36 4.97 30.15
CA PHE A 16 8.27 3.87 30.46
C PHE A 16 8.20 3.54 31.95
N LEU A 17 7.82 2.31 32.29
CA LEU A 17 7.90 1.76 33.65
C LEU A 17 9.25 1.10 33.92
N THR A 18 10.00 0.77 32.89
CA THR A 18 11.37 0.29 32.97
C THR A 18 12.14 0.79 31.75
N ASN A 19 13.46 0.60 31.69
CA ASN A 19 14.23 0.92 30.48
C ASN A 19 13.84 0.03 29.28
N GLU A 20 12.98 -0.97 29.49
CA GLU A 20 12.73 -2.06 28.57
C GLU A 20 11.29 -2.06 28.03
N VAL A 21 10.40 -1.25 28.60
CA VAL A 21 8.95 -1.26 28.31
C VAL A 21 8.50 0.16 28.04
N ALA A 22 7.93 0.35 26.86
CA ALA A 22 7.31 1.59 26.46
C ALA A 22 5.81 1.35 26.25
N LEU A 23 5.00 2.18 26.89
CA LEU A 23 3.55 2.22 26.79
C LEU A 23 3.19 3.51 26.06
N ASN A 24 2.26 3.43 25.11
CA ASN A 24 1.74 4.65 24.49
C ASN A 24 0.75 5.36 25.44
N PHE A 25 0.35 6.59 25.11
CA PHE A 25 -0.50 7.37 26.01
C PHE A 25 -1.96 6.90 26.06
N THR A 26 -2.42 6.07 25.13
CA THR A 26 -3.72 5.39 25.25
C THR A 26 -3.68 4.25 26.27
N GLN A 27 -2.53 3.61 26.45
CA GLN A 27 -2.28 2.61 27.49
C GLN A 27 -2.06 3.22 28.89
N VAL A 28 -1.66 4.49 28.95
CA VAL A 28 -1.34 5.18 30.21
C VAL A 28 -2.43 6.19 30.64
N GLU A 29 -3.62 6.19 30.01
CA GLU A 29 -4.78 7.02 30.39
C GLU A 29 -4.42 8.48 30.80
N VAL A 30 -3.49 9.11 30.07
CA VAL A 30 -3.08 10.50 30.34
C VAL A 30 -3.88 11.44 29.43
N GLU A 31 -4.77 12.22 30.02
CA GLU A 31 -5.66 13.13 29.29
C GLU A 31 -5.62 14.57 29.85
N ILE A 32 -5.78 15.54 28.96
CA ILE A 32 -5.97 16.95 29.29
C ILE A 32 -7.32 17.39 28.70
N ALA A 33 -8.24 17.84 29.55
CA ALA A 33 -9.59 18.27 29.14
C ALA A 33 -10.35 17.21 28.30
N GLY A 34 -10.21 15.93 28.63
CA GLY A 34 -10.87 14.81 27.94
C GLY A 34 -10.28 14.44 26.58
N LYS A 35 -9.07 14.91 26.26
CA LYS A 35 -8.30 14.51 25.08
C LYS A 35 -6.99 13.83 25.52
N PRO A 36 -6.58 12.74 24.87
CA PRO A 36 -5.30 12.10 25.16
C PRO A 36 -4.16 13.09 24.88
N VAL A 37 -3.15 13.08 25.74
CA VAL A 37 -1.90 13.79 25.47
C VAL A 37 -1.26 13.15 24.24
N GLU A 38 -0.69 13.95 23.33
CA GLU A 38 -0.02 13.44 22.13
C GLU A 38 1.49 13.26 22.37
N LYS A 39 2.14 14.21 23.05
CA LYS A 39 3.57 14.16 23.34
C LYS A 39 3.99 15.10 24.48
N PHE A 40 5.12 14.79 25.12
CA PHE A 40 5.84 15.67 26.04
C PHE A 40 6.93 16.44 25.28
N LYS A 41 7.05 17.76 25.52
CA LYS A 41 8.05 18.61 24.85
C LYS A 41 9.48 18.38 25.33
N ALA A 42 9.64 17.86 26.53
CA ALA A 42 10.92 17.50 27.14
C ALA A 42 10.74 16.18 27.91
N PRO A 43 11.81 15.40 28.12
CA PRO A 43 11.74 14.24 29.00
C PRO A 43 11.15 14.62 30.36
N ALA A 44 10.33 13.76 30.93
CA ALA A 44 9.75 13.94 32.25
C ALA A 44 9.73 12.60 32.98
N PHE A 45 9.63 12.63 34.30
CA PHE A 45 9.36 11.43 35.06
C PHE A 45 8.50 11.72 36.27
N TRP A 46 7.62 10.79 36.59
CA TRP A 46 6.76 10.87 37.76
C TRP A 46 7.10 9.75 38.72
N THR A 47 7.07 10.06 40.01
CA THR A 47 7.11 9.04 41.05
C THR A 47 5.68 8.62 41.36
N ILE A 48 5.39 7.33 41.28
CA ILE A 48 4.06 6.76 41.45
C ILE A 48 4.08 5.68 42.54
N ARG A 49 2.97 5.50 43.26
CA ARG A 49 2.78 4.38 44.18
C ARG A 49 1.70 3.44 43.65
N VAL A 50 1.98 2.15 43.66
CA VAL A 50 1.03 1.12 43.22
C VAL A 50 -0.04 0.89 44.29
N ILE A 51 -1.27 1.31 44.01
CA ILE A 51 -2.44 1.09 44.88
C ILE A 51 -2.96 -0.34 44.70
N ASN A 52 -3.01 -0.80 43.46
CA ASN A 52 -3.49 -2.14 43.10
C ASN A 52 -2.81 -2.66 41.84
N PHE A 53 -2.66 -3.97 41.74
CA PHE A 53 -2.16 -4.66 40.55
C PHE A 53 -3.09 -5.84 40.26
N ILE A 54 -3.65 -5.89 39.05
CA ILE A 54 -4.57 -6.92 38.59
C ILE A 54 -3.84 -7.75 37.52
N PRO A 55 -3.25 -8.90 37.87
CA PRO A 55 -2.40 -9.65 36.95
C PRO A 55 -3.14 -10.20 35.72
N GLN A 56 -4.41 -10.59 35.88
CA GLN A 56 -5.22 -11.16 34.79
C GLN A 56 -5.54 -10.13 33.69
N GLU A 57 -5.76 -8.87 34.08
CA GLU A 57 -6.01 -7.76 33.16
C GLU A 57 -4.72 -7.04 32.73
N LYS A 58 -3.55 -7.50 33.21
CA LYS A 58 -2.25 -6.85 32.96
C LYS A 58 -2.28 -5.35 33.28
N LYS A 59 -3.01 -4.98 34.34
CA LYS A 59 -3.35 -3.59 34.67
C LYS A 59 -2.82 -3.18 36.04
N ILE A 60 -2.22 -1.99 36.14
CA ILE A 60 -1.89 -1.37 37.43
C ILE A 60 -2.73 -0.11 37.68
N PHE A 61 -3.09 0.07 38.94
CA PHE A 61 -3.74 1.27 39.45
C PHE A 61 -2.81 2.00 40.41
N VAL A 62 -2.51 3.26 40.13
CA VAL A 62 -1.43 4.00 40.79
C VAL A 62 -1.85 5.40 41.23
N GLU A 63 -1.19 5.94 42.26
CA GLU A 63 -1.26 7.37 42.63
C GLU A 63 0.05 8.07 42.28
N VAL A 64 -0.04 9.29 41.76
CA VAL A 64 1.15 10.12 41.49
C VAL A 64 1.58 10.82 42.77
N LEU A 65 2.83 10.62 43.16
CA LEU A 65 3.45 11.25 44.32
C LEU A 65 4.22 12.53 43.95
N ASN A 66 4.83 12.58 42.76
CA ASN A 66 5.64 13.71 42.33
C ASN A 66 5.76 13.80 40.80
N TYR A 67 5.86 15.03 40.28
CA TYR A 67 6.03 15.37 38.86
C TYR A 67 7.39 16.04 38.65
N GLN A 68 8.20 15.56 37.72
CA GLN A 68 9.51 16.14 37.42
C GLN A 68 9.75 16.21 35.92
N VAL A 69 10.41 17.29 35.47
CA VAL A 69 10.94 17.44 34.11
C VAL A 69 12.41 17.05 34.12
N GLY A 70 12.84 16.32 33.10
CA GLY A 70 14.18 15.81 32.92
C GLY A 70 14.24 14.30 32.84
N GLU A 71 15.47 13.81 32.74
CA GLU A 71 15.78 12.38 32.71
C GLU A 71 15.90 11.80 34.12
N THR A 72 15.69 10.49 34.23
CA THR A 72 15.92 9.77 35.48
C THR A 72 16.37 8.34 35.23
N VAL A 73 16.95 7.73 36.25
CA VAL A 73 17.22 6.30 36.26
C VAL A 73 16.18 5.58 37.11
N PHE A 74 15.78 4.39 36.68
CA PHE A 74 14.92 3.52 37.46
C PHE A 74 15.70 2.96 38.66
N PRO A 75 15.14 3.02 39.89
CA PRO A 75 15.76 2.43 41.07
C PRO A 75 16.03 0.93 40.89
N THR A 76 17.09 0.40 41.51
CA THR A 76 17.43 -1.03 41.46
C THR A 76 16.28 -1.93 41.94
N SER A 77 15.50 -1.48 42.94
CA SER A 77 14.32 -2.19 43.43
C SER A 77 13.21 -2.31 42.37
N GLN A 78 13.02 -1.27 41.57
CA GLN A 78 12.08 -1.29 40.44
C GLN A 78 12.61 -2.14 39.28
N MET A 79 13.91 -2.12 39.04
CA MET A 79 14.55 -2.97 38.03
C MET A 79 14.46 -4.45 38.39
N ALA A 80 14.45 -4.81 39.68
CA ALA A 80 14.18 -6.18 40.13
C ALA A 80 12.74 -6.65 39.85
N LEU A 81 11.80 -5.72 39.64
CA LEU A 81 10.40 -6.02 39.30
C LEU A 81 10.13 -6.02 37.79
N THR A 82 11.16 -5.85 36.96
CA THR A 82 11.05 -5.68 35.51
C THR A 82 10.22 -6.78 34.85
N ASP A 83 10.44 -8.05 35.21
CA ASP A 83 9.68 -9.19 34.66
C ASP A 83 8.17 -9.11 34.91
N THR A 84 7.77 -8.42 35.98
CA THR A 84 6.35 -8.19 36.29
C THR A 84 5.85 -6.91 35.63
N LEU A 85 6.68 -5.86 35.60
CA LEU A 85 6.32 -4.58 34.99
C LEU A 85 6.20 -4.65 33.46
N ILE A 86 6.97 -5.52 32.79
CA ILE A 86 6.87 -5.79 31.35
C ILE A 86 5.51 -6.37 30.96
N LYS A 87 4.90 -7.14 31.86
CA LYS A 87 3.61 -7.78 31.59
C LYS A 87 2.44 -6.80 31.70
N ILE A 88 2.67 -5.55 32.09
CA ILE A 88 1.64 -4.53 32.23
C ILE A 88 1.35 -3.93 30.87
N GLU A 89 0.09 -4.00 30.46
CA GLU A 89 -0.41 -3.39 29.23
C GLU A 89 -1.16 -2.08 29.48
N LYS A 90 -1.60 -1.84 30.73
CA LYS A 90 -2.40 -0.66 31.06
C LYS A 90 -2.06 -0.06 32.43
N VAL A 91 -1.84 1.25 32.47
CA VAL A 91 -1.60 2.04 33.70
C VAL A 91 -2.74 3.01 33.88
N THR A 92 -3.34 3.01 35.07
CA THR A 92 -4.49 3.86 35.39
C THR A 92 -4.24 4.63 36.66
N PHE A 93 -4.57 5.92 36.66
CA PHE A 93 -4.27 6.82 37.75
C PHE A 93 -5.50 7.06 38.61
N LYS A 94 -5.33 7.07 39.94
CA LYS A 94 -6.41 7.45 40.87
C LYS A 94 -6.88 8.88 40.67
N SER A 95 -5.92 9.78 40.45
CA SER A 95 -6.12 11.20 40.16
C SER A 95 -4.83 11.76 39.60
N ILE A 96 -4.92 12.62 38.59
CA ILE A 96 -3.79 13.37 38.05
C ILE A 96 -4.00 14.85 38.39
N ASP A 97 -2.94 15.51 38.89
CA ASP A 97 -2.96 16.95 39.11
C ASP A 97 -2.77 17.67 37.78
N THR A 98 -3.78 18.45 37.36
CA THR A 98 -3.77 19.13 36.07
C THR A 98 -2.59 20.10 35.94
N GLY A 99 -2.17 20.75 37.04
CA GLY A 99 -1.01 21.63 37.06
C GLY A 99 0.31 20.87 36.82
N GLY A 100 0.54 19.78 37.57
CA GLY A 100 1.68 18.89 37.42
C GLY A 100 1.79 18.26 36.02
N LEU A 101 0.67 17.82 35.46
CA LEU A 101 0.60 17.29 34.10
C LEU A 101 0.95 18.36 33.06
N LEU A 102 0.26 19.50 33.06
CA LEU A 102 0.50 20.58 32.09
C LEU A 102 1.93 21.10 32.14
N GLY A 103 2.51 21.19 33.33
CA GLY A 103 3.88 21.66 33.51
C GLY A 103 4.94 20.64 33.08
N THR A 104 4.65 19.33 33.16
CA THR A 104 5.58 18.29 32.65
C THR A 104 5.46 18.14 31.14
N VAL A 105 4.24 18.17 30.59
CA VAL A 105 3.99 18.15 29.14
C VAL A 105 4.64 19.33 28.44
N ASN A 106 4.54 20.54 29.02
CA ASN A 106 5.15 21.74 28.43
C ASN A 106 6.64 21.92 28.76
N GLY A 107 7.22 21.11 29.63
CA GLY A 107 8.62 21.22 30.05
C GLY A 107 8.92 22.46 30.91
N THR A 108 7.92 23.05 31.57
CA THR A 108 8.02 24.32 32.30
C THR A 108 8.12 24.17 33.83
N LEU A 109 8.03 22.95 34.37
CA LEU A 109 8.08 22.71 35.82
C LEU A 109 9.51 22.69 36.39
N THR A 110 9.84 23.69 37.20
CA THR A 110 10.97 23.66 38.16
C THR A 110 10.49 23.20 39.53
N ARG A 111 10.59 21.88 39.77
CA ARG A 111 10.59 21.16 41.07
C ARG A 111 9.60 21.67 42.15
N ILE A 112 8.43 21.05 42.25
CA ILE A 112 7.56 21.19 43.44
C ILE A 112 7.85 19.99 44.38
N LYS A 113 8.45 20.25 45.54
CA LYS A 113 8.55 19.25 46.63
C LYS A 113 7.28 19.31 47.48
N LEU A 114 6.54 18.21 47.56
CA LEU A 114 5.63 17.95 48.69
C LEU A 114 6.41 17.19 49.79
N PRO A 115 6.11 17.43 51.09
CA PRO A 115 6.98 17.03 52.20
C PRO A 115 6.98 15.52 52.44
N THR A 116 8.18 14.95 52.52
CA THR A 116 8.43 13.53 52.83
C THR A 116 8.36 13.31 54.34
N ARG A 117 7.50 12.38 54.79
CA ARG A 117 7.50 11.85 56.16
C ARG A 117 8.59 10.78 56.28
N ALA A 118 9.43 10.89 57.33
CA ALA A 118 10.58 10.02 57.56
C ALA A 118 10.18 8.58 57.94
N GLU A 119 10.93 7.60 57.44
CA GLU A 119 10.92 6.22 57.93
C GLU A 119 12.28 5.84 58.56
N PRO A 120 12.27 4.91 59.55
CA PRO A 120 13.39 4.72 60.47
C PRO A 120 14.46 3.75 59.97
N VAL A 121 15.66 3.94 60.51
CA VAL A 121 16.87 3.16 60.27
C VAL A 121 16.75 1.76 60.90
N TYR A 122 16.84 0.71 60.09
CA TYR A 122 17.03 -0.67 60.58
C TYR A 122 18.49 -1.12 60.44
N ARG A 123 18.99 -1.77 61.49
CA ARG A 123 20.37 -2.24 61.70
C ARG A 123 20.55 -3.61 61.02
N PRO A 124 21.68 -3.91 60.36
CA PRO A 124 21.83 -5.19 59.68
C PRO A 124 22.17 -6.33 60.66
N GLU A 125 21.48 -7.47 60.51
CA GLU A 125 21.91 -8.76 61.05
C GLU A 125 22.57 -9.63 59.97
N ARG A 126 23.39 -10.59 60.43
CA ARG A 126 24.44 -11.32 59.70
C ARG A 126 23.92 -12.22 58.56
N PRO A 127 24.74 -12.48 57.51
CA PRO A 127 24.34 -13.31 56.38
C PRO A 127 24.34 -14.81 56.74
N VAL A 128 23.23 -15.47 56.42
CA VAL A 128 23.12 -16.92 56.27
C VAL A 128 23.38 -17.24 54.81
N TYR A 129 24.37 -18.09 54.52
CA TYR A 129 24.64 -18.56 53.16
C TYR A 129 23.50 -19.45 52.67
N GLN A 130 22.83 -19.05 51.58
CA GLN A 130 21.99 -19.92 50.76
C GLN A 130 22.72 -20.23 49.46
N GLU A 131 22.68 -21.50 49.06
CA GLU A 131 23.23 -22.02 47.81
C GLU A 131 22.61 -21.28 46.62
N THR A 132 23.42 -20.48 45.93
CA THR A 132 23.02 -19.80 44.70
C THR A 132 22.87 -20.81 43.58
N LYS A 133 21.61 -21.15 43.25
CA LYS A 133 21.27 -21.62 41.91
C LYS A 133 21.72 -20.53 40.93
N VAL A 134 22.67 -20.89 40.05
CA VAL A 134 23.09 -20.02 38.95
C VAL A 134 21.93 -19.96 37.95
N THR A 135 21.00 -19.03 38.17
CA THR A 135 20.00 -18.65 37.17
C THR A 135 20.77 -17.88 36.10
N ARG A 136 20.92 -18.46 34.90
CA ARG A 136 21.50 -17.74 33.77
C ARG A 136 20.59 -16.55 33.46
N GLU A 137 21.14 -15.34 33.50
CA GLU A 137 20.45 -14.15 33.03
C GLU A 137 20.16 -14.31 31.53
N PRO A 138 18.92 -14.08 31.08
CA PRO A 138 18.56 -14.23 29.69
C PRO A 138 19.25 -13.17 28.83
N LEU A 139 19.88 -13.60 27.74
CA LEU A 139 20.69 -12.72 26.89
C LEU A 139 19.77 -11.84 26.03
N LYS A 140 19.69 -10.55 26.36
CA LYS A 140 18.90 -9.55 25.60
C LYS A 140 19.72 -9.01 24.43
N GLN A 141 19.11 -8.97 23.25
CA GLN A 141 19.77 -8.53 22.01
C GLN A 141 18.84 -7.58 21.23
N ASN A 142 19.36 -6.42 20.83
CA ASN A 142 18.66 -5.44 19.99
C ASN A 142 19.30 -5.37 18.61
N TYR A 143 18.49 -5.27 17.55
CA TYR A 143 18.97 -5.05 16.19
C TYR A 143 18.22 -3.88 15.54
N THR A 144 18.97 -2.84 15.18
CA THR A 144 18.46 -1.59 14.58
C THR A 144 19.21 -1.17 13.32
N GLU A 145 20.13 -1.99 12.82
CA GLU A 145 20.95 -1.64 11.66
C GLU A 145 20.09 -1.62 10.39
N PRO A 146 20.02 -0.50 9.66
CA PRO A 146 19.29 -0.43 8.41
C PRO A 146 19.89 -1.36 7.36
N PHE A 147 19.02 -1.90 6.50
CA PHE A 147 19.45 -2.73 5.39
C PHE A 147 18.59 -2.51 4.16
N THR A 148 19.11 -2.95 3.02
CA THR A 148 18.42 -2.84 1.73
C THR A 148 17.92 -4.21 1.29
N ILE A 149 16.74 -4.25 0.67
CA ILE A 149 16.20 -5.42 -0.02
C ILE A 149 15.60 -5.04 -1.38
N PRO A 150 15.69 -5.89 -2.40
CA PRO A 150 15.03 -5.64 -3.67
C PRO A 150 13.51 -5.63 -3.54
N ILE A 151 12.84 -4.69 -4.21
CA ILE A 151 11.36 -4.61 -4.26
C ILE A 151 10.78 -5.91 -4.80
N LYS A 152 11.43 -6.56 -5.78
CA LYS A 152 10.97 -7.84 -6.32
C LYS A 152 10.89 -8.97 -5.26
N ASP A 153 11.66 -8.86 -4.18
CA ASP A 153 11.77 -9.90 -3.15
C ASP A 153 10.83 -9.65 -1.95
N VAL A 154 10.06 -8.56 -1.97
CA VAL A 154 9.00 -8.30 -0.97
C VAL A 154 7.65 -8.73 -1.50
N LYS A 155 6.71 -9.04 -0.61
CA LYS A 155 5.31 -9.36 -0.94
C LYS A 155 4.38 -8.22 -0.53
N PHE A 156 3.58 -7.73 -1.46
CA PHE A 156 2.52 -6.76 -1.20
C PHE A 156 1.27 -7.52 -0.76
N LEU A 157 0.70 -7.10 0.37
CA LEU A 157 -0.51 -7.64 0.98
C LEU A 157 -1.43 -6.47 1.32
N ASP A 158 -2.72 -6.74 1.55
CA ASP A 158 -3.66 -5.68 1.88
C ASP A 158 -3.24 -4.94 3.15
N GLY A 159 -2.94 -3.64 3.00
CA GLY A 159 -2.50 -2.76 4.07
C GLY A 159 -1.02 -2.88 4.46
N LYS A 160 -0.19 -3.70 3.80
CA LYS A 160 1.20 -3.92 4.24
C LYS A 160 2.14 -4.57 3.21
N VAL A 161 3.44 -4.48 3.48
CA VAL A 161 4.50 -5.21 2.77
C VAL A 161 5.14 -6.22 3.72
N ARG A 162 5.33 -7.46 3.25
CA ARG A 162 5.95 -8.57 4.01
C ARG A 162 7.19 -9.10 3.30
N PHE A 163 8.24 -9.39 4.04
CA PHE A 163 9.42 -10.11 3.53
C PHE A 163 10.16 -10.83 4.65
N GLU A 164 11.09 -11.70 4.30
CA GLU A 164 11.92 -12.45 5.25
C GLU A 164 13.40 -12.14 5.02
N LYS A 165 14.15 -11.94 6.11
CA LYS A 165 15.60 -11.72 6.04
C LYS A 165 16.30 -12.45 7.16
N LYS A 166 17.42 -13.07 6.85
CA LYS A 166 18.30 -13.67 7.87
C LYS A 166 19.05 -12.57 8.62
N ILE A 167 18.84 -12.49 9.93
CA ILE A 167 19.55 -11.56 10.81
C ILE A 167 20.70 -12.31 11.49
N GLN A 168 21.94 -11.90 11.20
CA GLN A 168 23.13 -12.61 11.66
C GLN A 168 23.25 -12.67 13.17
N LEU A 169 22.80 -11.62 13.87
CA LEU A 169 22.80 -11.55 15.33
C LEU A 169 22.04 -12.73 15.96
N PHE A 170 20.91 -13.11 15.37
CA PHE A 170 20.06 -14.20 15.84
C PHE A 170 20.32 -15.52 15.11
N LYS A 171 21.11 -15.49 14.02
CA LYS A 171 21.32 -16.59 13.05
C LYS A 171 20.01 -17.18 12.51
N LYS A 172 18.90 -16.45 12.61
CA LYS A 172 17.54 -16.88 12.26
C LYS A 172 16.98 -16.02 11.13
N LEU A 173 16.03 -16.61 10.40
CA LEU A 173 15.19 -15.91 9.45
C LEU A 173 14.12 -15.14 10.22
N VAL A 174 14.00 -13.84 9.98
CA VAL A 174 13.03 -12.97 10.63
C VAL A 174 12.06 -12.46 9.58
N GLN A 175 10.76 -12.59 9.83
CA GLN A 175 9.70 -12.02 9.00
C GLN A 175 9.42 -10.58 9.43
N PHE A 176 9.44 -9.66 8.47
CA PHE A 176 9.13 -8.25 8.68
C PHE A 176 7.81 -7.90 8.02
N GLU A 177 7.06 -6.99 8.65
CA GLU A 177 5.85 -6.38 8.09
C GLU A 177 5.95 -4.86 8.23
N ILE A 178 5.74 -4.13 7.13
CA ILE A 178 5.70 -2.66 7.07
C ILE A 178 4.28 -2.27 6.66
N GLN A 179 3.58 -1.48 7.48
CA GLN A 179 2.19 -1.11 7.22
C GLN A 179 2.10 0.04 6.20
N ASN A 180 1.16 -0.06 5.25
CA ASN A 180 0.74 1.02 4.37
C ASN A 180 -0.68 0.72 3.85
N ALA A 181 -1.66 1.57 4.19
CA ALA A 181 -3.07 1.35 3.87
C ALA A 181 -3.43 1.40 2.37
N HIS A 182 -2.60 2.05 1.55
CA HIS A 182 -2.82 2.17 0.10
C HIS A 182 -2.34 0.93 -0.67
N ILE A 183 -1.57 0.04 -0.04
CA ILE A 183 -1.07 -1.18 -0.69
C ILE A 183 -2.15 -2.26 -0.66
N ILE A 184 -2.40 -2.86 -1.82
CA ILE A 184 -3.26 -4.04 -1.97
C ILE A 184 -2.46 -5.22 -2.53
N GLN A 185 -2.93 -6.42 -2.28
CA GLN A 185 -2.27 -7.65 -2.75
C GLN A 185 -2.08 -7.69 -4.28
N ALA A 186 -3.02 -7.13 -5.04
CA ALA A 186 -2.97 -7.10 -6.50
C ALA A 186 -1.72 -6.40 -7.08
N TYR A 187 -1.16 -5.45 -6.34
CA TYR A 187 0.02 -4.68 -6.75
C TYR A 187 1.31 -5.53 -6.77
N ASP A 188 1.29 -6.73 -6.17
CA ASP A 188 2.42 -7.64 -6.16
C ASP A 188 2.91 -7.98 -7.59
N ALA A 189 1.97 -8.17 -8.54
CA ALA A 189 2.31 -8.53 -9.93
C ALA A 189 2.83 -7.37 -10.79
N ILE A 190 2.77 -6.14 -10.28
CA ILE A 190 3.22 -4.92 -10.96
C ILE A 190 4.33 -4.19 -10.20
N LYS A 191 5.04 -4.87 -9.30
CA LYS A 191 6.21 -4.33 -8.57
C LYS A 191 7.26 -3.69 -9.47
N ASN A 192 7.41 -4.16 -10.71
CA ASN A 192 8.31 -3.56 -11.69
C ASN A 192 7.92 -2.12 -12.06
N TYR A 193 6.63 -1.81 -12.10
CA TYR A 193 6.13 -0.45 -12.34
C TYR A 193 6.34 0.43 -11.10
N PHE A 194 6.07 -0.10 -9.89
CA PHE A 194 6.41 0.61 -8.64
C PHE A 194 7.89 0.96 -8.57
N ALA A 195 8.79 0.00 -8.89
CA ALA A 195 10.23 0.26 -8.92
C ALA A 195 10.62 1.34 -9.94
N LYS A 196 9.91 1.42 -11.07
CA LYS A 196 10.14 2.43 -12.11
C LYS A 196 9.71 3.83 -11.65
N VAL A 197 8.52 3.93 -11.06
CA VAL A 197 7.95 5.20 -10.56
C VAL A 197 8.71 5.70 -9.33
N LEU A 198 9.03 4.81 -8.37
CA LEU A 198 9.88 5.12 -7.21
C LEU A 198 11.33 5.43 -7.58
N LYS A 199 11.74 5.17 -8.84
CA LYS A 199 13.10 5.34 -9.36
C LYS A 199 14.16 4.55 -8.59
N THR A 200 13.77 3.43 -7.98
CA THR A 200 14.67 2.51 -7.26
C THR A 200 14.18 1.08 -7.40
N LYS A 201 15.12 0.12 -7.45
CA LYS A 201 14.79 -1.32 -7.44
C LYS A 201 14.80 -1.92 -6.03
N ASN A 202 15.20 -1.13 -5.04
CA ASN A 202 15.37 -1.58 -3.68
C ASN A 202 14.66 -0.65 -2.70
N ILE A 203 14.22 -1.20 -1.57
CA ILE A 203 13.73 -0.43 -0.43
C ILE A 203 14.75 -0.46 0.70
N GLN A 204 14.87 0.66 1.39
CA GLN A 204 15.62 0.75 2.63
C GLN A 204 14.69 0.44 3.79
N VAL A 205 15.10 -0.52 4.61
CA VAL A 205 14.36 -0.95 5.80
C VAL A 205 15.12 -0.50 7.03
N VAL A 206 14.41 0.15 7.95
CA VAL A 206 14.89 0.44 9.30
C VAL A 206 14.20 -0.53 10.27
N PRO A 207 14.88 -1.62 10.67
CA PRO A 207 14.29 -2.60 11.58
C PRO A 207 14.42 -2.13 13.04
N ALA A 208 13.51 -2.60 13.88
CA ALA A 208 13.62 -2.56 15.34
C ALA A 208 13.23 -3.94 15.87
N ILE A 209 14.24 -4.76 16.18
CA ILE A 209 14.05 -6.13 16.66
C ILE A 209 14.55 -6.24 18.09
N TYR A 210 13.71 -6.80 18.95
CA TYR A 210 14.06 -7.17 20.32
C TYR A 210 14.02 -8.69 20.45
N ALA A 211 15.12 -9.29 20.92
CA ALA A 211 15.22 -10.72 21.17
C ALA A 211 15.76 -11.03 22.57
N VAL A 212 15.30 -12.14 23.14
CA VAL A 212 15.69 -12.66 24.45
C VAL A 212 16.10 -14.12 24.27
N ASP A 213 17.31 -14.49 24.70
CA ASP A 213 17.90 -15.83 24.51
C ASP A 213 17.90 -16.32 23.05
N GLY A 214 18.02 -15.37 22.11
CA GLY A 214 17.97 -15.65 20.67
C GLY A 214 16.56 -15.94 20.13
N GLU A 215 15.50 -15.74 20.93
CA GLU A 215 14.11 -15.72 20.47
C GLU A 215 13.61 -14.29 20.27
N THR A 216 13.08 -14.01 19.07
CA THR A 216 12.52 -12.68 18.73
C THR A 216 11.22 -12.43 19.48
N VAL A 217 11.18 -11.37 20.29
CA VAL A 217 10.02 -10.96 21.11
C VAL A 217 9.20 -9.88 20.43
N SER A 218 9.86 -8.93 19.74
CA SER A 218 9.18 -7.87 18.99
C SER A 218 9.95 -7.55 17.72
N ILE A 219 9.22 -7.27 16.63
CA ILE A 219 9.74 -6.92 15.32
C ILE A 219 8.89 -5.76 14.79
N ALA A 220 9.51 -4.61 14.55
CA ALA A 220 8.93 -3.51 13.80
C ALA A 220 9.88 -3.11 12.66
N ALA A 221 9.33 -2.53 11.60
CA ALA A 221 10.11 -2.02 10.47
C ALA A 221 9.39 -0.86 9.79
N THR A 222 10.17 0.11 9.32
CA THR A 222 9.69 1.23 8.50
C THR A 222 10.53 1.34 7.22
N SER A 223 9.97 1.99 6.19
CA SER A 223 10.66 2.23 4.93
C SER A 223 10.09 3.45 4.22
N ILE A 224 10.96 4.40 3.90
CA ILE A 224 10.61 5.65 3.22
C ILE A 224 10.04 5.37 1.82
N GLU A 225 10.53 4.34 1.12
CA GLU A 225 10.00 3.96 -0.19
C GLU A 225 8.59 3.40 -0.09
N ILE A 226 8.29 2.63 0.96
CA ILE A 226 6.95 2.09 1.19
C ILE A 226 6.00 3.21 1.64
N ASP A 227 6.44 4.14 2.48
CA ASP A 227 5.64 5.27 2.94
C ASP A 227 5.24 6.22 1.79
N LYS A 228 6.05 6.28 0.72
CA LYS A 228 5.74 7.06 -0.51
C LYS A 228 4.62 6.46 -1.36
N ILE A 229 4.21 5.22 -1.11
CA ILE A 229 3.11 4.60 -1.86
C ILE A 229 1.80 5.19 -1.33
N ASP A 230 1.32 6.21 -2.00
CA ASP A 230 0.04 6.88 -1.78
C ASP A 230 -0.83 6.82 -3.04
N ASP A 231 -2.03 7.42 -2.99
CA ASP A 231 -2.94 7.47 -4.14
C ASP A 231 -2.31 8.17 -5.35
N THR A 232 -1.44 9.17 -5.13
CA THR A 232 -0.75 9.90 -6.20
C THR A 232 0.22 8.98 -6.94
N LEU A 233 1.05 8.24 -6.21
CA LEU A 233 2.00 7.31 -6.77
C LEU A 233 1.30 6.16 -7.49
N ILE A 234 0.16 5.68 -6.97
CA ILE A 234 -0.67 4.66 -7.62
C ILE A 234 -1.14 5.15 -8.99
N GLU A 235 -1.58 6.40 -9.09
CA GLU A 235 -1.98 6.99 -10.38
C GLU A 235 -0.79 7.12 -11.36
N GLU A 236 0.41 7.42 -10.88
CA GLU A 236 1.63 7.40 -11.70
C GLU A 236 1.98 5.98 -12.17
N VAL A 237 1.79 4.96 -11.32
CA VAL A 237 1.99 3.56 -11.69
C VAL A 237 1.02 3.13 -12.78
N LYS A 238 -0.28 3.48 -12.66
CA LYS A 238 -1.27 3.24 -13.72
C LYS A 238 -0.88 3.90 -15.04
N PHE A 239 -0.37 5.14 -14.98
CA PHE A 239 0.13 5.84 -16.17
C PHE A 239 1.32 5.11 -16.82
N GLU A 240 2.26 4.60 -16.04
CA GLU A 240 3.38 3.82 -16.56
C GLU A 240 2.96 2.50 -17.20
N ILE A 241 1.92 1.84 -16.68
CA ILE A 241 1.29 0.66 -17.32
C ILE A 241 0.72 1.05 -18.68
N VAL A 242 -0.04 2.15 -18.76
CA VAL A 242 -0.60 2.69 -20.00
C VAL A 242 0.51 3.02 -21.03
N ASN A 243 1.58 3.68 -20.60
CA ASN A 243 2.71 3.98 -21.48
C ASN A 243 3.41 2.72 -22.01
N THR A 244 3.44 1.67 -21.19
CA THR A 244 4.05 0.39 -21.56
C THR A 244 3.14 -0.37 -22.53
N ALA A 245 1.82 -0.31 -22.33
CA ALA A 245 0.82 -0.82 -23.26
C ALA A 245 0.99 -0.23 -24.67
N ARG A 246 1.16 1.08 -24.80
CA ARG A 246 1.35 1.77 -26.11
C ARG A 246 2.59 1.32 -26.87
N LYS A 247 3.64 0.90 -26.13
CA LYS A 247 4.92 0.48 -26.70
C LYS A 247 5.00 -1.04 -26.91
N LYS A 248 3.98 -1.78 -26.48
CA LYS A 248 3.99 -3.24 -26.48
C LYS A 248 3.94 -3.76 -27.92
N GLU A 249 4.84 -4.67 -28.24
CA GLU A 249 4.79 -5.38 -29.52
C GLU A 249 3.78 -6.54 -29.46
N MET A 250 3.36 -7.03 -30.63
CA MET A 250 2.52 -8.22 -30.69
C MET A 250 3.22 -9.41 -30.01
N ILE A 251 2.50 -10.09 -29.12
CA ILE A 251 2.97 -11.32 -28.49
C ILE A 251 2.24 -12.50 -29.13
N GLY A 252 3.00 -13.38 -29.78
CA GLY A 252 2.50 -14.62 -30.35
C GLY A 252 1.62 -14.44 -31.59
N GLU A 253 0.88 -15.50 -31.92
CA GLU A 253 0.09 -15.60 -33.15
C GLU A 253 -1.35 -15.04 -33.07
N GLN A 254 -1.77 -14.58 -31.90
CA GLN A 254 -3.13 -14.09 -31.63
C GLN A 254 -3.15 -12.56 -31.66
N PRO A 255 -3.59 -11.94 -32.78
CA PRO A 255 -3.57 -10.49 -32.90
C PRO A 255 -4.64 -9.76 -32.08
N LEU A 256 -5.69 -10.48 -31.67
CA LEU A 256 -6.83 -9.91 -30.95
C LEU A 256 -6.89 -10.44 -29.53
N LEU A 257 -6.71 -9.53 -28.58
CA LEU A 257 -6.77 -9.81 -27.15
C LEU A 257 -7.97 -9.07 -26.56
N THR A 258 -8.62 -9.65 -25.55
CA THR A 258 -9.45 -8.88 -24.64
C THR A 258 -8.57 -7.96 -23.78
N ILE A 259 -9.15 -6.94 -23.15
CA ILE A 259 -8.41 -6.06 -22.24
C ILE A 259 -7.70 -6.86 -21.14
N ASN A 260 -8.37 -7.86 -20.57
CA ASN A 260 -7.79 -8.68 -19.50
C ASN A 260 -6.60 -9.51 -20.00
N GLU A 261 -6.75 -10.19 -21.14
CA GLU A 261 -5.64 -10.96 -21.75
C GLU A 261 -4.46 -10.05 -22.08
N PHE A 262 -4.72 -8.83 -22.56
CA PHE A 262 -3.68 -7.85 -22.83
C PHE A 262 -2.97 -7.37 -21.55
N LEU A 263 -3.71 -7.06 -20.49
CA LEU A 263 -3.15 -6.68 -19.20
C LEU A 263 -2.29 -7.79 -18.60
N GLU A 264 -2.71 -9.06 -18.74
CA GLU A 264 -1.90 -10.21 -18.34
C GLU A 264 -0.54 -10.23 -19.06
N THR A 265 -0.45 -9.75 -20.30
CA THR A 265 0.85 -9.62 -21.00
C THR A 265 1.76 -8.50 -20.47
N LEU A 266 1.22 -7.55 -19.70
CA LEU A 266 1.94 -6.41 -19.15
C LEU A 266 2.42 -6.64 -17.70
N THR A 267 1.85 -7.64 -17.02
CA THR A 267 2.17 -8.00 -15.64
C THR A 267 2.99 -9.29 -15.59
N ASN A 268 3.76 -9.50 -14.51
CA ASN A 268 4.74 -10.59 -14.49
C ASN A 268 4.21 -11.95 -14.01
N GLU A 269 2.97 -12.07 -13.53
CA GLU A 269 2.55 -13.29 -12.83
C GLU A 269 1.03 -13.53 -12.87
N GLY A 270 0.43 -13.82 -14.04
CA GLY A 270 -0.93 -14.40 -14.13
C GLY A 270 -2.05 -13.66 -13.37
N VAL A 271 -1.82 -12.41 -12.96
CA VAL A 271 -2.77 -11.60 -12.22
C VAL A 271 -3.75 -11.05 -13.22
N LYS A 272 -5.03 -11.31 -12.93
CA LYS A 272 -6.13 -10.77 -13.72
C LYS A 272 -6.05 -9.26 -13.64
N GLY A 273 -5.92 -8.59 -14.79
CA GLY A 273 -5.90 -7.12 -14.89
C GLY A 273 -7.07 -6.42 -14.17
N GLN A 274 -8.17 -7.16 -13.95
CA GLN A 274 -9.35 -6.81 -13.14
C GLN A 274 -9.06 -6.43 -11.69
N GLN A 275 -7.88 -6.72 -11.15
CA GLN A 275 -7.51 -6.30 -9.81
C GLN A 275 -6.75 -4.95 -9.77
N LEU A 276 -6.28 -4.47 -10.92
CA LEU A 276 -5.57 -3.20 -11.06
C LEU A 276 -6.50 -2.06 -11.50
N PHE A 277 -7.53 -2.42 -12.25
CA PHE A 277 -8.59 -1.54 -12.74
C PHE A 277 -9.93 -2.11 -12.28
N LYS A 278 -10.89 -1.24 -11.93
CA LYS A 278 -12.18 -1.67 -11.39
C LYS A 278 -12.94 -2.55 -12.39
N ASP A 279 -12.83 -2.23 -13.67
CA ASP A 279 -13.40 -2.97 -14.78
C ASP A 279 -12.69 -2.61 -16.11
N GLU A 280 -13.17 -3.18 -17.22
CA GLU A 280 -12.66 -2.92 -18.56
C GLU A 280 -12.87 -1.44 -19.00
N ALA A 281 -13.91 -0.78 -18.51
CA ALA A 281 -14.20 0.62 -18.81
C ALA A 281 -13.22 1.55 -18.07
N ASP A 282 -12.92 1.28 -16.80
CA ASP A 282 -11.94 2.01 -16.00
C ASP A 282 -10.55 1.96 -16.63
N PHE A 283 -10.11 0.80 -17.13
CA PHE A 283 -8.86 0.70 -17.90
C PHE A 283 -8.91 1.54 -19.18
N PHE A 284 -10.00 1.43 -19.94
CA PHE A 284 -10.15 2.13 -21.21
C PHE A 284 -10.18 3.65 -21.01
N ASP A 285 -10.90 4.15 -20.01
CA ASP A 285 -10.97 5.56 -19.68
C ASP A 285 -9.62 6.08 -19.18
N ASN A 286 -8.93 5.35 -18.30
CA ASN A 286 -7.57 5.71 -17.87
C ASN A 286 -6.59 5.72 -19.05
N LEU A 287 -6.72 4.76 -19.96
CA LEU A 287 -5.95 4.74 -21.19
C LEU A 287 -6.24 5.98 -22.01
N LEU A 288 -7.50 6.37 -22.22
CA LEU A 288 -7.92 7.50 -23.06
C LEU A 288 -7.62 8.89 -22.46
N GLU A 289 -7.79 9.07 -21.15
CA GLU A 289 -7.57 10.35 -20.47
C GLU A 289 -6.09 10.70 -20.38
N ARG A 290 -5.24 9.70 -20.11
CA ARG A 290 -3.82 9.93 -19.82
C ARG A 290 -2.93 9.84 -21.05
N SER A 291 -3.40 9.27 -22.15
CA SER A 291 -2.59 9.08 -23.37
C SER A 291 -2.47 10.33 -24.25
N GLY A 292 -3.33 11.33 -24.06
CA GLY A 292 -3.35 12.55 -24.89
C GLY A 292 -3.67 12.25 -26.36
N THR A 293 -4.48 11.22 -26.63
CA THR A 293 -4.70 10.75 -28.00
C THR A 293 -5.45 11.75 -28.85
N LYS A 294 -5.18 11.68 -30.16
CA LYS A 294 -5.97 12.39 -31.16
C LYS A 294 -7.38 11.83 -31.31
N HIS A 295 -7.58 10.54 -30.99
CA HIS A 295 -8.82 9.81 -31.23
C HIS A 295 -9.66 9.62 -29.96
N HIS A 296 -9.41 10.40 -28.90
CA HIS A 296 -10.11 10.28 -27.62
C HIS A 296 -11.63 10.31 -27.80
N THR A 297 -12.14 11.31 -28.52
CA THR A 297 -13.58 11.47 -28.79
C THR A 297 -14.15 10.35 -29.67
N HIS A 298 -13.35 9.83 -30.60
CA HIS A 298 -13.74 8.77 -31.55
C HIS A 298 -13.91 7.44 -30.81
N LEU A 299 -12.90 7.07 -30.04
CA LEU A 299 -12.88 5.86 -29.21
C LEU A 299 -13.96 5.89 -28.14
N ARG A 300 -14.20 7.05 -27.50
CA ARG A 300 -15.29 7.20 -26.51
C ARG A 300 -16.67 7.02 -27.15
N PHE A 301 -16.88 7.59 -28.34
CA PHE A 301 -18.12 7.38 -29.09
C PHE A 301 -18.34 5.91 -29.44
N LEU A 302 -17.35 5.23 -30.02
CA LEU A 302 -17.46 3.81 -30.39
C LEU A 302 -17.66 2.91 -29.18
N SER A 303 -16.93 3.15 -28.08
CA SER A 303 -17.07 2.41 -26.84
C SER A 303 -18.49 2.52 -26.26
N SER A 304 -19.09 3.71 -26.32
CA SER A 304 -20.48 3.93 -25.88
C SER A 304 -21.53 3.18 -26.72
N LYS A 305 -21.19 2.84 -27.97
CA LYS A 305 -22.07 2.12 -28.91
C LYS A 305 -21.77 0.62 -28.96
N HIS A 306 -20.70 0.17 -28.32
CA HIS A 306 -20.28 -1.22 -28.36
C HIS A 306 -21.31 -2.15 -27.73
N LEU A 307 -21.60 -3.28 -28.38
CA LEU A 307 -22.48 -4.33 -27.88
C LEU A 307 -21.78 -5.21 -26.84
N HIS A 308 -21.52 -4.64 -25.65
CA HIS A 308 -20.87 -5.31 -24.52
C HIS A 308 -21.61 -6.59 -24.06
N ASN A 309 -22.92 -6.66 -24.29
CA ASN A 309 -23.74 -7.84 -23.97
C ASN A 309 -23.48 -9.02 -24.91
N LEU A 310 -22.96 -8.79 -26.12
CA LEU A 310 -22.67 -9.83 -27.10
C LEU A 310 -21.18 -10.19 -27.13
N THR A 311 -20.30 -9.20 -26.98
CA THR A 311 -18.84 -9.41 -27.06
C THR A 311 -18.11 -8.48 -26.12
N LYS A 312 -17.01 -8.96 -25.52
CA LYS A 312 -16.05 -8.08 -24.84
C LYS A 312 -15.28 -7.22 -25.83
N LEU A 313 -14.86 -6.04 -25.38
CA LEU A 313 -13.98 -5.17 -26.14
C LEU A 313 -12.64 -5.87 -26.39
N ARG A 314 -12.19 -5.82 -27.66
CA ARG A 314 -10.92 -6.42 -28.09
C ARG A 314 -9.95 -5.35 -28.56
N LEU A 315 -8.67 -5.66 -28.49
CA LEU A 315 -7.58 -4.79 -28.91
C LEU A 315 -6.50 -5.55 -29.70
N VAL A 316 -5.82 -4.81 -30.56
CA VAL A 316 -4.58 -5.22 -31.23
C VAL A 316 -3.43 -4.44 -30.59
N PRO A 317 -2.35 -5.09 -30.10
CA PRO A 317 -1.26 -4.39 -29.42
C PRO A 317 -0.47 -3.41 -30.29
N LYS A 318 -0.27 -3.72 -31.59
CA LYS A 318 0.59 -2.93 -32.48
C LYS A 318 0.02 -2.85 -33.90
N PRO A 319 -0.34 -1.65 -34.40
CA PRO A 319 -0.53 -0.42 -33.61
C PRO A 319 -1.64 -0.62 -32.56
N LEU A 320 -1.49 0.00 -31.39
CA LEU A 320 -2.49 -0.12 -30.32
C LEU A 320 -3.84 0.39 -30.83
N SER A 321 -4.81 -0.50 -30.92
CA SER A 321 -6.09 -0.25 -31.59
C SER A 321 -7.19 -1.16 -31.06
N PHE A 322 -8.44 -0.78 -31.29
CA PHE A 322 -9.64 -1.38 -30.69
C PHE A 322 -10.59 -1.90 -31.74
N ILE A 323 -11.24 -3.02 -31.42
CA ILE A 323 -12.28 -3.64 -32.23
C ILE A 323 -13.62 -3.54 -31.53
N PHE A 324 -14.53 -2.78 -32.12
CA PHE A 324 -15.89 -2.60 -31.63
C PHE A 324 -16.88 -3.36 -32.50
N LEU A 325 -17.85 -4.01 -31.87
CA LEU A 325 -19.06 -4.53 -32.51
C LEU A 325 -20.22 -3.57 -32.25
N LEU A 326 -20.85 -3.08 -33.31
CA LEU A 326 -22.06 -2.25 -33.31
C LEU A 326 -23.19 -2.97 -34.06
N ALA A 327 -24.44 -2.62 -33.77
CA ALA A 327 -25.61 -3.09 -34.50
C ALA A 327 -26.30 -1.94 -35.22
N GLY A 328 -26.45 -2.05 -36.54
CA GLY A 328 -27.34 -1.24 -37.36
C GLY A 328 -28.74 -1.86 -37.42
N LYS A 329 -29.57 -1.48 -38.41
CA LYS A 329 -30.93 -2.05 -38.53
C LYS A 329 -30.88 -3.55 -38.86
N ASN A 330 -30.25 -3.90 -39.98
CA ASN A 330 -30.18 -5.28 -40.51
C ASN A 330 -28.75 -5.86 -40.50
N GLN A 331 -27.76 -5.10 -40.05
CA GLN A 331 -26.36 -5.48 -40.11
C GLN A 331 -25.66 -5.38 -38.75
N TYR A 332 -24.64 -6.22 -38.56
CA TYR A 332 -23.57 -6.03 -37.59
C TYR A 332 -22.41 -5.31 -38.25
N HIS A 333 -21.82 -4.36 -37.54
CA HIS A 333 -20.67 -3.58 -37.98
C HIS A 333 -19.52 -3.86 -37.05
N VAL A 334 -18.42 -4.39 -37.58
CA VAL A 334 -17.18 -4.56 -36.84
C VAL A 334 -16.25 -3.41 -37.21
N ILE A 335 -15.90 -2.59 -36.24
CA ILE A 335 -15.14 -1.34 -36.42
C ILE A 335 -13.75 -1.51 -35.81
N TRP A 336 -12.72 -1.24 -36.58
CA TRP A 336 -11.33 -1.17 -36.12
C TRP A 336 -10.84 0.28 -36.14
N GLU A 337 -10.50 0.78 -34.95
CA GLU A 337 -10.04 2.15 -34.73
C GLU A 337 -8.73 2.16 -33.96
N THR A 338 -7.79 3.04 -34.33
CA THR A 338 -6.48 3.11 -33.69
C THR A 338 -6.46 4.11 -32.55
N LEU A 339 -5.54 3.91 -31.59
CA LEU A 339 -5.39 4.84 -30.47
C LEU A 339 -4.83 6.19 -30.94
N ASP A 340 -3.74 6.17 -31.72
CA ASP A 340 -2.89 7.34 -31.97
C ASP A 340 -2.36 7.47 -33.40
N THR A 341 -2.66 6.54 -34.31
CA THR A 341 -2.14 6.59 -35.70
C THR A 341 -3.05 7.43 -36.59
N THR A 342 -2.53 8.00 -37.67
CA THR A 342 -3.32 8.80 -38.64
C THR A 342 -4.11 7.94 -39.62
N GLU A 343 -4.46 6.72 -39.20
CA GLU A 343 -5.11 5.74 -40.07
C GLU A 343 -6.61 6.00 -40.09
N ALA A 344 -7.28 5.56 -41.16
CA ALA A 344 -8.73 5.62 -41.25
C ALA A 344 -9.37 4.61 -40.30
N THR A 345 -10.60 4.90 -39.88
CA THR A 345 -11.47 3.91 -39.24
C THR A 345 -11.89 2.88 -40.26
N TYR A 346 -11.75 1.60 -39.92
CA TYR A 346 -12.07 0.49 -40.81
C TYR A 346 -13.34 -0.22 -40.34
N ILE A 347 -14.27 -0.48 -41.25
CA ILE A 347 -15.60 -1.00 -40.93
C ILE A 347 -15.90 -2.19 -41.82
N TRP A 348 -16.22 -3.33 -41.21
CA TRP A 348 -16.75 -4.50 -41.90
C TRP A 348 -18.23 -4.68 -41.59
N ASN A 349 -19.03 -4.75 -42.65
CA ASN A 349 -20.47 -4.88 -42.58
C ASN A 349 -20.86 -6.35 -42.78
N PHE A 350 -21.75 -6.87 -41.93
CA PHE A 350 -22.24 -8.24 -42.02
C PHE A 350 -23.75 -8.27 -41.80
N ASP A 351 -24.46 -9.05 -42.60
CA ASP A 351 -25.86 -9.34 -42.36
C ASP A 351 -26.05 -10.01 -40.98
N LYS A 352 -27.03 -9.54 -40.18
CA LYS A 352 -27.35 -10.10 -38.86
C LYS A 352 -27.82 -11.56 -38.90
N HIS A 353 -28.27 -12.05 -40.05
CA HIS A 353 -28.61 -13.46 -40.24
C HIS A 353 -27.37 -14.38 -40.22
N LYS A 354 -26.17 -13.83 -40.42
CA LYS A 354 -24.92 -14.60 -40.27
C LYS A 354 -24.62 -14.85 -38.80
N ASP A 355 -24.08 -16.02 -38.52
CA ASP A 355 -23.65 -16.40 -37.18
C ASP A 355 -22.56 -15.46 -36.65
N LEU A 356 -22.77 -14.91 -35.44
CA LEU A 356 -21.85 -13.94 -34.84
C LEU A 356 -20.47 -14.54 -34.59
N LYS A 357 -20.41 -15.81 -34.19
CA LYS A 357 -19.13 -16.49 -33.96
C LYS A 357 -18.34 -16.63 -35.27
N TRP A 358 -19.02 -16.88 -36.39
CA TRP A 358 -18.42 -16.84 -37.72
C TRP A 358 -17.91 -15.43 -38.06
N ILE A 359 -18.72 -14.38 -37.85
CA ILE A 359 -18.32 -12.98 -38.11
C ILE A 359 -17.03 -12.63 -37.37
N LEU A 360 -16.98 -12.90 -36.07
CA LEU A 360 -15.81 -12.59 -35.24
C LEU A 360 -14.57 -13.40 -35.67
N LYS A 361 -14.75 -14.66 -36.03
CA LYS A 361 -13.65 -15.51 -36.54
C LYS A 361 -13.14 -15.01 -37.90
N HIS A 362 -14.05 -14.56 -38.76
CA HIS A 362 -13.71 -14.01 -40.06
C HIS A 362 -12.89 -12.73 -39.90
N VAL A 363 -13.39 -11.74 -39.14
CA VAL A 363 -12.67 -10.48 -38.88
C VAL A 363 -11.33 -10.74 -38.20
N HIS A 364 -11.26 -11.67 -37.25
CA HIS A 364 -9.98 -12.06 -36.64
C HIS A 364 -8.96 -12.51 -37.69
N LYS A 365 -9.37 -13.39 -38.61
CA LYS A 365 -8.50 -13.86 -39.69
C LYS A 365 -8.08 -12.71 -40.61
N THR A 366 -9.01 -11.83 -40.96
CA THR A 366 -8.76 -10.65 -41.79
C THR A 366 -7.74 -9.72 -41.15
N ILE A 367 -7.88 -9.42 -39.85
CA ILE A 367 -6.92 -8.59 -39.11
C ILE A 367 -5.55 -9.27 -39.03
N LYS A 368 -5.49 -10.59 -38.74
CA LYS A 368 -4.23 -11.34 -38.76
C LYS A 368 -3.52 -11.21 -40.11
N GLN A 369 -4.29 -11.31 -41.19
CA GLN A 369 -3.78 -11.20 -42.53
C GLN A 369 -3.29 -9.78 -42.85
N ILE A 370 -4.04 -8.74 -42.47
CA ILE A 370 -3.62 -7.33 -42.62
C ILE A 370 -2.31 -7.06 -41.88
N LEU A 371 -2.15 -7.61 -40.68
CA LEU A 371 -0.93 -7.45 -39.90
C LEU A 371 0.28 -8.17 -40.52
N ASN A 372 0.06 -9.29 -41.22
CA ASN A 372 1.11 -10.09 -41.84
C ASN A 372 1.52 -9.58 -43.24
N GLU A 373 0.53 -9.28 -44.09
CA GLU A 373 0.72 -8.92 -45.51
C GLU A 373 0.82 -7.40 -45.71
N GLY A 374 0.42 -6.61 -44.70
CA GLY A 374 0.32 -5.17 -44.78
C GLY A 374 -1.05 -4.70 -45.28
N LYS A 375 -1.40 -3.47 -44.88
CA LYS A 375 -2.73 -2.86 -45.14
C LYS A 375 -3.01 -2.70 -46.63
N ASN A 376 -2.05 -2.23 -47.41
CA ASN A 376 -2.24 -1.97 -48.84
C ASN A 376 -2.61 -3.26 -49.60
N ALA A 377 -1.97 -4.39 -49.28
CA ALA A 377 -2.27 -5.68 -49.89
C ALA A 377 -3.70 -6.17 -49.63
N TYR A 378 -4.29 -5.79 -48.49
CA TYR A 378 -5.70 -6.06 -48.21
C TYR A 378 -6.62 -5.09 -48.95
N LEU A 379 -6.31 -3.80 -48.94
CA LEU A 379 -7.12 -2.75 -49.59
C LEU A 379 -7.26 -2.97 -51.10
N ASP A 380 -6.23 -3.52 -51.75
CA ASP A 380 -6.25 -3.83 -53.18
C ASP A 380 -7.28 -4.91 -53.57
N ARG A 381 -7.77 -5.69 -52.60
CA ARG A 381 -8.75 -6.76 -52.82
C ARG A 381 -10.18 -6.26 -53.03
N LYS A 382 -10.47 -5.00 -52.67
CA LYS A 382 -11.77 -4.33 -52.86
C LYS A 382 -12.96 -5.18 -52.41
N GLU A 383 -12.99 -5.55 -51.14
CA GLU A 383 -14.14 -6.29 -50.56
C GLU A 383 -15.38 -5.38 -50.47
N ASP A 384 -16.51 -5.87 -50.98
CA ASP A 384 -17.78 -5.10 -51.06
C ASP A 384 -18.35 -4.73 -49.68
N ASN A 385 -18.02 -5.49 -48.65
CA ASN A 385 -18.54 -5.30 -47.29
C ASN A 385 -17.57 -4.51 -46.39
N PHE A 386 -16.60 -3.82 -46.98
CA PHE A 386 -15.57 -3.06 -46.26
C PHE A 386 -15.64 -1.57 -46.58
N THR A 387 -15.60 -0.73 -45.54
CA THR A 387 -15.64 0.73 -45.66
C THR A 387 -14.51 1.37 -44.85
N ARG A 388 -14.01 2.50 -45.35
CA ARG A 388 -13.01 3.33 -44.66
C ARG A 388 -13.60 4.71 -44.41
N VAL A 389 -13.50 5.19 -43.18
CA VAL A 389 -13.87 6.56 -42.81
C VAL A 389 -12.60 7.30 -42.41
N PHE A 390 -12.31 8.40 -43.11
CA PHE A 390 -11.07 9.14 -42.92
C PHE A 390 -11.23 10.22 -41.87
N HIS A 391 -10.17 10.44 -41.10
CA HIS A 391 -10.12 11.50 -40.09
C HIS A 391 -9.72 12.84 -40.72
N ASP A 392 -10.44 13.90 -40.37
CA ASP A 392 -10.05 15.28 -40.67
C ASP A 392 -9.36 15.91 -39.46
N TYR A 393 -8.03 16.00 -39.51
CA TYR A 393 -7.22 16.57 -38.43
C TYR A 393 -7.01 18.08 -38.54
N THR A 394 -7.55 18.73 -39.59
CA THR A 394 -7.32 20.17 -39.82
C THR A 394 -8.19 21.05 -38.93
N ASP A 395 -9.36 20.54 -38.55
CA ASP A 395 -10.30 21.18 -37.61
C ASP A 395 -10.77 20.12 -36.62
N LEU A 396 -10.24 20.13 -35.39
CA LEU A 396 -10.53 19.10 -34.39
C LEU A 396 -12.01 19.03 -34.00
N GLN A 397 -12.74 20.16 -34.02
CA GLN A 397 -14.15 20.17 -33.64
C GLN A 397 -15.05 19.71 -34.77
N ASN A 398 -14.84 20.22 -36.00
CA ASN A 398 -15.63 19.79 -37.15
C ASN A 398 -15.22 18.42 -37.68
N GLY A 399 -13.95 18.04 -37.52
CA GLY A 399 -13.42 16.77 -38.01
C GLY A 399 -14.06 15.57 -37.32
N PHE A 400 -14.20 15.62 -35.99
CA PHE A 400 -14.95 14.59 -35.27
C PHE A 400 -16.43 14.55 -35.67
N ARG A 401 -17.06 15.71 -35.87
CA ARG A 401 -18.47 15.77 -36.28
C ARG A 401 -18.69 15.11 -37.65
N LYS A 402 -17.88 15.47 -38.65
CA LYS A 402 -17.91 14.86 -39.99
C LYS A 402 -17.67 13.36 -39.92
N TRP A 403 -16.62 12.95 -39.22
CA TRP A 403 -16.30 11.54 -39.01
C TRP A 403 -17.48 10.79 -38.39
N LYS A 404 -18.11 11.36 -37.35
CA LYS A 404 -19.25 10.76 -36.67
C LYS A 404 -20.45 10.63 -37.62
N GLU A 405 -20.75 11.68 -38.40
CA GLU A 405 -21.81 11.66 -39.40
C GLU A 405 -21.59 10.54 -40.43
N GLU A 406 -20.36 10.39 -40.95
CA GLU A 406 -19.98 9.31 -41.88
C GLU A 406 -20.09 7.92 -41.23
N ILE A 407 -19.66 7.75 -39.98
CA ILE A 407 -19.84 6.48 -39.25
C ILE A 407 -21.33 6.16 -39.11
N GLU A 408 -22.13 7.13 -38.68
CA GLU A 408 -23.57 6.96 -38.46
C GLU A 408 -24.32 6.62 -39.75
N GLU A 409 -23.89 7.16 -40.89
CA GLU A 409 -24.40 6.79 -42.23
C GLU A 409 -24.04 5.35 -42.61
N VAL A 410 -22.79 4.93 -42.37
CA VAL A 410 -22.36 3.55 -42.68
C VAL A 410 -23.07 2.50 -41.82
N ILE A 411 -23.39 2.83 -40.57
CA ILE A 411 -23.99 1.88 -39.61
C ILE A 411 -25.52 1.95 -39.51
N SER A 412 -26.19 2.86 -40.22
CA SER A 412 -27.65 2.95 -40.24
C SER A 412 -28.28 1.73 -40.92
#